data_AF-A0A844H5N9-F1
#
_entry.id   AF-A0A844H5N9-F1
#
_cell.length_a   1.000
_cell.length_b   1.000
_cell.length_c   1.000
_cell.angle_alpha   90.00
_cell.angle_beta   90.00
_cell.angle_gamma   90.00
#
_symmetry.space_group_name_H-M   'P 1'
#
loop_
_entity.id
_entity.type
_entity.pdbx_description
1 polymer ?
#
loop_
_entity_poly.entity_id
_entity_poly.type
_entity_poly.pdbx_seq_one_letter_code
_entity_poly.pdbx_strand_id
1 'polypeptide(L)'
;MTRIMALALVMTGLAVPSLAEVKDAKGLTVKLPSGAEARWIETRHDSAGSGGLTYRFRFVMPDLARRLPAGDAASAAGALLETERGPIDIDTESEEITGDTGAEPAGDMPAAAAADVSSTEAAEEAADAMVDAAPSADPAPDQGRDPLHDDVVWLCQNWALPRVAAPAPMPSQIIISLSDKEVPFGAYDPHALQIFEAFGLSADRSKCEWEPW
;
A
#
# COMPACT_ATOMS: atom_id res chain seq x y z
N MET A 1 -38.16 -57.79 -51.98
CA MET A 1 -36.76 -57.44 -52.32
C MET A 1 -36.75 -55.99 -52.80
N THR A 2 -35.98 -55.00 -52.36
CA THR A 2 -35.03 -54.79 -51.26
C THR A 2 -34.80 -53.26 -51.20
N ARG A 3 -35.08 -52.65 -50.04
CA ARG A 3 -34.49 -51.45 -49.39
C ARG A 3 -34.13 -50.19 -50.22
N ILE A 4 -34.91 -49.12 -50.02
CA ILE A 4 -34.50 -47.72 -50.28
C ILE A 4 -33.55 -47.30 -49.14
N MET A 5 -32.31 -46.95 -49.49
CA MET A 5 -31.28 -46.48 -48.56
C MET A 5 -31.52 -44.99 -48.27
N ALA A 6 -31.95 -44.64 -47.06
CA ALA A 6 -31.97 -43.26 -46.58
C ALA A 6 -30.56 -42.88 -46.13
N LEU A 7 -29.90 -42.01 -46.88
CA LEU A 7 -28.61 -41.42 -46.54
C LEU A 7 -28.84 -40.31 -45.50
N ALA A 8 -28.73 -40.66 -44.23
CA ALA A 8 -28.73 -39.70 -43.13
C ALA A 8 -27.38 -38.95 -43.13
N LEU A 9 -27.40 -37.69 -43.55
CA LEU A 9 -26.26 -36.78 -43.46
C LEU A 9 -26.09 -36.39 -41.98
N VAL A 10 -25.19 -37.08 -41.28
CA VAL A 10 -24.78 -36.73 -39.91
C VAL A 10 -23.89 -35.50 -39.98
N MET A 11 -24.47 -34.32 -39.75
CA MET A 11 -23.73 -33.10 -39.45
C MET A 11 -23.08 -33.25 -38.08
N THR A 12 -21.85 -33.76 -38.05
CA THR A 12 -20.96 -33.66 -36.88
C THR A 12 -20.59 -32.20 -36.67
N GLY A 13 -21.31 -31.52 -35.78
CA GLY A 13 -20.94 -30.22 -35.27
C GLY A 13 -19.63 -30.31 -34.50
N LEU A 14 -18.58 -29.67 -35.03
CA LEU A 14 -17.37 -29.37 -34.27
C LEU A 14 -17.77 -28.36 -33.19
N ALA A 15 -17.94 -28.84 -31.96
CA ALA A 15 -18.05 -27.99 -30.79
C ALA A 15 -16.72 -27.26 -30.60
N VAL A 16 -16.67 -25.99 -31.05
CA VAL A 16 -15.61 -25.07 -30.65
C VAL A 16 -15.74 -24.88 -29.14
N PRO A 17 -14.71 -25.17 -28.32
CA PRO A 17 -14.79 -24.86 -26.91
C PRO A 17 -14.91 -23.35 -26.79
N SER A 18 -16.06 -22.88 -26.29
CA SER A 18 -16.18 -21.52 -25.80
C SER A 18 -15.03 -21.29 -24.82
N LEU A 19 -14.26 -20.22 -25.03
CA LEU A 19 -13.36 -19.67 -24.01
C LEU A 19 -14.27 -19.27 -22.85
N ALA A 20 -14.56 -20.23 -21.97
CA ALA A 20 -15.25 -19.98 -20.73
C ALA A 20 -14.50 -18.86 -20.03
N GLU A 21 -15.21 -17.75 -19.77
CA GLU A 21 -14.78 -16.73 -18.83
C GLU A 21 -14.20 -17.45 -17.63
N VAL A 22 -12.89 -17.28 -17.41
CA VAL A 22 -12.28 -17.63 -16.14
C VAL A 22 -12.93 -16.69 -15.13
N LYS A 23 -14.07 -17.09 -14.57
CA LYS A 23 -14.62 -16.47 -13.38
C LYS A 23 -13.54 -16.56 -12.33
N ASP A 24 -13.09 -15.40 -11.87
CA ASP A 24 -12.01 -15.29 -10.90
C ASP A 24 -12.33 -16.17 -9.69
N ALA A 25 -11.60 -17.27 -9.56
CA ALA A 25 -11.66 -18.09 -8.37
C ALA A 25 -10.80 -17.39 -7.30
N LYS A 26 -11.31 -17.28 -6.07
CA LYS A 26 -10.51 -16.87 -4.92
C LYS A 26 -9.22 -17.70 -4.90
N GLY A 27 -8.07 -17.04 -4.82
CA GLY A 27 -6.77 -17.70 -4.92
C GLY A 27 -6.17 -17.78 -6.32
N LEU A 28 -6.72 -17.07 -7.32
CA LEU A 28 -6.09 -16.94 -8.63
C LEU A 28 -4.70 -16.30 -8.49
N THR A 29 -3.67 -17.02 -8.93
CA THR A 29 -2.29 -16.51 -9.01
C THR A 29 -2.07 -15.78 -10.33
N VAL A 30 -1.58 -14.55 -10.22
CA VAL A 30 -1.29 -13.63 -11.33
C VAL A 30 0.22 -13.50 -11.47
N LYS A 31 0.72 -13.67 -12.70
CA LYS A 31 2.12 -13.44 -13.05
C LYS A 31 2.33 -11.96 -13.36
N LEU A 32 3.34 -11.37 -12.74
CA LEU A 32 3.62 -9.94 -12.86
C LEU A 32 4.85 -9.67 -13.75
N PRO A 33 4.96 -8.48 -14.34
CA PRO A 33 6.08 -8.09 -15.20
C PRO A 33 7.46 -8.28 -14.56
N SER A 34 7.60 -8.03 -13.25
CA SER A 34 8.85 -8.26 -12.51
C SER A 34 9.21 -9.75 -12.29
N GLY A 35 8.36 -10.67 -12.77
CA GLY A 35 8.44 -12.10 -12.50
C GLY A 35 7.82 -12.52 -11.17
N ALA A 36 7.24 -11.59 -10.40
CA ALA A 36 6.52 -11.91 -9.17
C ALA A 36 5.26 -12.74 -9.41
N GLU A 37 4.80 -13.39 -8.34
CA GLU A 37 3.49 -14.03 -8.28
C GLU A 37 2.64 -13.33 -7.22
N ALA A 38 1.50 -12.79 -7.64
CA ALA A 38 0.51 -12.20 -6.75
C ALA A 38 -0.76 -13.04 -6.77
N ARG A 39 -1.16 -13.57 -5.61
CA ARG A 39 -2.40 -14.34 -5.45
C ARG A 39 -3.53 -13.43 -5.01
N TRP A 40 -4.59 -13.33 -5.80
CA TRP A 40 -5.79 -12.57 -5.44
C TRP A 40 -6.55 -13.23 -4.27
N ILE A 41 -6.89 -12.42 -3.28
CA ILE A 41 -7.62 -12.87 -2.08
C ILE A 41 -9.08 -12.47 -2.15
N GLU A 42 -9.35 -11.18 -2.31
CA GLU A 42 -10.69 -10.63 -2.37
C GLU A 42 -10.68 -9.20 -2.93
N THR A 43 -11.86 -8.74 -3.34
CA THR A 43 -12.13 -7.34 -3.67
C THR A 43 -13.12 -6.80 -2.66
N ARG A 44 -12.82 -5.62 -2.13
CA ARG A 44 -13.64 -4.91 -1.14
C ARG A 44 -14.06 -3.57 -1.72
N HIS A 45 -15.25 -3.12 -1.38
CA HIS A 45 -15.75 -1.79 -1.72
C HIS A 45 -16.09 -1.01 -0.46
N ASP A 46 -15.86 0.29 -0.48
CA ASP A 46 -16.26 1.19 0.59
C ASP A 46 -16.69 2.54 0.00
N SER A 47 -17.67 3.17 0.62
CA SER A 47 -18.18 4.50 0.28
C SER A 47 -18.24 5.43 1.49
N ALA A 48 -17.62 5.04 2.61
CA ALA A 48 -17.62 5.83 3.85
C ALA A 48 -16.71 7.07 3.81
N GLY A 49 -15.81 7.17 2.82
CA GLY A 49 -14.91 8.32 2.64
C GLY A 49 -15.51 9.47 1.82
N SER A 50 -14.98 10.67 1.99
CA SER A 50 -15.33 11.85 1.17
C SER A 50 -14.92 11.72 -0.31
N GLY A 51 -14.03 10.78 -0.63
CA GLY A 51 -13.51 10.52 -1.98
C GLY A 51 -14.43 9.73 -2.92
N GLY A 52 -15.64 9.36 -2.48
CA GLY A 52 -16.59 8.56 -3.26
C GLY A 52 -16.40 7.05 -3.06
N LEU A 53 -16.80 6.27 -4.05
CA LEU A 53 -16.74 4.81 -3.99
C LEU A 53 -15.31 4.33 -4.30
N THR A 54 -14.69 3.62 -3.37
CA THR A 54 -13.34 3.08 -3.52
C THR A 54 -13.38 1.55 -3.59
N TYR A 55 -12.69 0.98 -4.58
CA TYR A 55 -12.52 -0.47 -4.69
C TYR A 55 -11.11 -0.85 -4.28
N ARG A 56 -10.97 -1.74 -3.30
CA ARG A 56 -9.70 -2.28 -2.85
C ARG A 56 -9.54 -3.72 -3.32
N PHE A 57 -8.53 -3.95 -4.13
CA PHE A 57 -8.12 -5.28 -4.56
C PHE A 57 -6.97 -5.76 -3.69
N ARG A 58 -7.14 -6.93 -3.06
CA ARG A 58 -6.18 -7.48 -2.10
C ARG A 58 -5.47 -8.68 -2.71
N PHE A 59 -4.15 -8.67 -2.67
CA PHE A 59 -3.30 -9.75 -3.15
C PHE A 59 -2.26 -10.15 -2.10
N VAL A 60 -1.82 -11.40 -2.18
CA VAL A 60 -0.68 -11.93 -1.42
C VAL A 60 0.48 -12.21 -2.36
N MET A 61 1.64 -11.64 -2.05
CA MET A 61 2.90 -11.77 -2.76
C MET A 61 3.98 -12.23 -1.76
N PRO A 62 4.23 -13.54 -1.60
CA PRO A 62 5.13 -14.06 -0.55
C PRO A 62 6.57 -13.55 -0.60
N ASP A 63 7.01 -13.01 -1.74
CA ASP A 63 8.35 -12.47 -1.93
C ASP A 63 8.42 -10.93 -1.89
N LEU A 64 7.37 -10.25 -1.42
CA LEU A 64 7.25 -8.79 -1.35
C LEU A 64 8.45 -8.14 -0.63
N ALA A 65 8.92 -8.71 0.48
CA ALA A 65 10.05 -8.17 1.23
C ALA A 65 11.37 -8.11 0.43
N ARG A 66 11.53 -8.96 -0.60
CA ARG A 66 12.72 -8.95 -1.47
C ARG A 66 12.62 -7.92 -2.60
N ARG A 67 11.45 -7.30 -2.78
CA ARG A 67 11.13 -6.42 -3.90
C ARG A 67 11.10 -4.95 -3.49
N LEU A 68 11.04 -4.67 -2.19
CA LEU A 68 11.16 -3.30 -1.71
C LEU A 68 12.54 -2.73 -2.07
N PRO A 69 12.59 -1.44 -2.45
CA PRO A 69 13.86 -0.76 -2.60
C PRO A 69 14.64 -0.81 -1.28
N ALA A 70 15.97 -0.94 -1.38
CA ALA A 70 16.84 -1.14 -0.22
C ALA A 70 16.78 0.00 0.83
N GLY A 71 16.17 1.15 0.50
CA GLY A 71 16.01 2.30 1.39
C GLY A 71 14.97 2.12 2.52
N ASP A 72 13.97 1.24 2.35
CA ASP A 72 12.83 1.17 3.30
C ASP A 72 12.94 0.01 4.29
N ALA A 73 13.52 -1.13 3.89
CA ALA A 73 13.67 -2.28 4.77
C ALA A 73 14.84 -2.12 5.77
N ALA A 74 15.93 -1.46 5.35
CA ALA A 74 17.09 -1.23 6.20
C ALA A 74 16.84 -0.15 7.27
N SER A 75 16.06 0.88 6.96
CA SER A 75 15.67 1.93 7.91
C SER A 75 14.65 1.43 8.94
N ALA A 76 13.69 0.59 8.54
CA ALA A 76 12.73 -0.02 9.46
C ALA A 76 13.35 -1.10 10.37
N ALA A 77 14.26 -1.93 9.85
CA ALA A 77 14.96 -2.93 10.66
C ALA A 77 16.06 -2.32 11.56
N GLY A 78 16.67 -1.21 11.15
CA GLY A 78 17.66 -0.48 11.95
C GLY A 78 17.06 0.36 13.08
N ALA A 79 15.82 0.86 12.91
CA ALA A 79 15.14 1.66 13.95
C ALA A 79 14.53 0.84 15.10
N LEU A 80 14.45 -0.49 14.96
CA LEU A 80 13.95 -1.40 15.99
C LEU A 80 15.04 -2.02 16.87
N LEU A 81 16.32 -1.82 16.55
CA LEU A 81 17.42 -2.18 17.44
C LEU A 81 17.53 -1.13 18.56
N GLU A 82 16.74 -1.40 19.59
CA GLU A 82 16.78 -0.91 20.97
C GLU A 82 17.87 0.14 21.32
N THR A 83 17.51 1.42 21.20
CA THR A 83 17.68 2.27 22.39
C THR A 83 16.40 2.06 23.20
N GLU A 84 16.50 1.41 24.36
CA GLU A 84 15.40 1.38 25.32
C GLU A 84 14.94 2.83 25.55
N ARG A 85 13.75 3.19 25.03
CA ARG A 85 13.13 4.46 25.39
C ARG A 85 12.89 4.37 26.89
N GLY A 86 13.63 5.18 27.66
CA GLY A 86 13.42 5.29 29.09
C GLY A 86 11.95 5.59 29.41
N PRO A 87 11.49 5.27 30.63
CA PRO A 87 10.12 5.53 31.03
C PRO A 87 9.79 7.01 30.83
N ILE A 88 8.72 7.30 30.09
CA ILE A 88 8.15 8.65 30.00
C ILE A 88 7.35 8.85 31.28
N ASP A 89 7.88 9.64 32.21
CA ASP A 89 7.16 10.05 33.40
C ASP A 89 6.31 11.28 33.05
N ILE A 90 5.03 11.04 32.74
CA ILE A 90 4.04 12.11 32.61
C ILE A 90 3.44 12.32 33.99
N ASP A 91 3.94 13.33 34.69
CA ASP A 91 3.44 13.75 36.00
C ASP A 91 1.96 14.16 35.88
N THR A 92 1.06 13.23 36.19
CA THR A 92 -0.39 13.46 36.12
C THR A 92 -1.01 13.68 37.50
N GLU A 93 -0.18 13.77 38.55
CA GLU A 93 -0.62 13.77 39.94
C GLU A 93 0.04 14.91 40.75
N SER A 94 -0.32 16.17 40.45
CA SER A 94 -0.13 17.30 41.36
C SER A 94 -1.19 18.38 41.09
N GLU A 95 -2.38 18.08 41.61
CA GLU A 95 -3.28 18.94 42.40
C GLU A 95 -3.55 20.41 41.99
N GLU A 96 -4.86 20.68 41.82
CA GLU A 96 -5.62 21.91 42.09
C GLU A 96 -5.44 23.15 41.19
N ILE A 97 -6.34 23.27 40.20
CA ILE A 97 -6.76 24.56 39.66
C ILE A 97 -7.78 25.16 40.63
N THR A 98 -7.32 25.98 41.57
CA THR A 98 -8.18 26.89 42.32
C THR A 98 -8.05 28.30 41.76
N GLY A 99 -9.18 28.86 41.33
CA GLY A 99 -9.29 30.28 41.05
C GLY A 99 -9.62 31.03 42.33
N ASP A 100 -8.76 31.96 42.75
CA ASP A 100 -9.14 33.08 43.58
C ASP A 100 -8.18 34.28 43.37
N THR A 101 -8.79 35.46 43.36
CA THR A 101 -8.24 36.79 43.10
C THR A 101 -7.54 37.37 44.34
N GLY A 102 -6.28 37.79 44.23
CA GLY A 102 -5.62 38.58 45.27
C GLY A 102 -4.12 38.83 45.00
N ALA A 103 -3.70 40.09 45.13
CA ALA A 103 -2.41 40.63 44.68
C ALA A 103 -1.16 40.20 45.49
N GLU A 104 -0.08 39.87 44.74
CA GLU A 104 1.37 40.14 44.91
C GLU A 104 2.10 39.70 46.22
N PRO A 105 3.29 39.06 46.14
CA PRO A 105 4.46 39.74 45.60
C PRO A 105 5.26 38.93 44.56
N ALA A 106 5.97 39.67 43.70
CA ALA A 106 6.98 39.18 42.77
C ALA A 106 8.04 38.33 43.50
N GLY A 107 7.78 37.04 43.60
CA GLY A 107 8.74 36.00 43.93
C GLY A 107 9.37 35.50 42.63
N ASP A 108 10.69 35.48 42.64
CA ASP A 108 11.58 34.94 41.61
C ASP A 108 11.01 33.66 40.97
N MET A 109 10.49 33.79 39.75
CA MET A 109 10.28 32.62 38.90
C MET A 109 11.67 32.14 38.48
N PRO A 110 12.08 30.90 38.79
CA PRO A 110 13.17 30.32 38.02
C PRO A 110 12.67 30.32 36.58
N ALA A 111 13.42 31.00 35.71
CA ALA A 111 13.20 30.89 34.29
C ALA A 111 13.18 29.40 33.98
N ALA A 112 12.02 28.88 33.57
CA ALA A 112 11.98 27.63 32.85
C ALA A 112 13.03 27.79 31.77
N ALA A 113 14.14 27.05 31.90
CA ALA A 113 15.06 26.92 30.80
C ALA A 113 14.19 26.39 29.67
N ALA A 114 13.87 27.27 28.73
CA ALA A 114 13.45 26.85 27.42
C ALA A 114 14.51 25.82 27.04
N ALA A 115 14.11 24.55 26.92
CA ALA A 115 14.93 23.60 26.21
C ALA A 115 15.14 24.25 24.85
N ASP A 116 16.34 24.76 24.67
CA ASP A 116 16.77 25.47 23.49
C ASP A 116 16.77 24.42 22.37
N VAL A 117 15.64 24.32 21.67
CA VAL A 117 15.52 23.59 20.40
C VAL A 117 16.19 24.37 19.27
N SER A 118 17.01 25.38 19.58
CA SER A 118 17.97 25.92 18.63
C SER A 118 19.03 24.84 18.40
N SER A 119 18.79 23.99 17.40
CA SER A 119 19.86 23.27 16.74
C SER A 119 20.99 24.26 16.48
N THR A 120 22.11 24.10 17.16
CA THR A 120 23.28 24.94 16.89
C THR A 120 23.70 24.69 15.44
N GLU A 121 24.22 25.68 14.73
CA GLU A 121 24.69 25.45 13.35
C GLU A 121 25.72 24.31 13.27
N ALA A 122 26.47 24.07 14.34
CA ALA A 122 27.37 22.91 14.47
C ALA A 122 26.64 21.55 14.54
N ALA A 123 25.41 21.50 15.06
CA ALA A 123 24.59 20.30 15.09
C ALA A 123 23.95 20.04 13.71
N GLU A 124 23.52 21.09 13.02
CA GLU A 124 23.04 21.00 11.63
C GLU A 124 24.20 20.59 10.68
N GLU A 125 25.39 21.18 10.83
CA GLU A 125 26.56 20.86 10.02
C GLU A 125 27.10 19.44 10.29
N ALA A 126 26.99 18.96 11.54
CA ALA A 126 27.28 17.58 11.88
C ALA A 126 26.25 16.60 11.29
N ALA A 127 24.96 16.97 11.26
CA ALA A 127 23.92 16.17 10.63
C ALA A 127 24.10 16.09 9.11
N ASP A 128 24.39 17.22 8.47
CA ASP A 128 24.71 17.29 7.03
C ASP A 128 25.96 16.46 6.70
N ALA A 129 27.01 16.55 7.53
CA ALA A 129 28.20 15.71 7.35
C ALA A 129 27.91 14.21 7.47
N MET A 130 26.92 13.79 8.27
CA MET A 130 26.49 12.39 8.35
C MET A 130 25.72 11.94 7.09
N VAL A 131 24.96 12.84 6.48
CA VAL A 131 24.25 12.59 5.20
C VAL A 131 25.26 12.52 4.05
N ASP A 132 26.23 13.43 4.01
CA ASP A 132 27.26 13.48 2.96
C ASP A 132 28.30 12.37 3.08
N ALA A 133 28.59 11.90 4.29
CA ALA A 133 29.49 10.78 4.54
C ALA A 133 28.83 9.40 4.32
N ALA A 134 27.49 9.33 4.27
CA ALA A 134 26.82 8.14 3.79
C ALA A 134 27.19 7.96 2.32
N PRO A 135 27.67 6.78 1.89
CA PRO A 135 27.90 6.54 0.47
C PRO A 135 26.59 6.79 -0.25
N SER A 136 26.55 7.85 -1.06
CA SER A 136 25.44 8.10 -1.96
C SER A 136 25.30 6.83 -2.78
N ALA A 137 24.19 6.12 -2.63
CA ALA A 137 23.89 5.04 -3.56
C ALA A 137 23.74 5.72 -4.91
N ASP A 138 24.81 5.69 -5.72
CA ASP A 138 24.84 6.30 -7.05
C ASP A 138 23.55 5.91 -7.78
N PRO A 139 22.65 6.85 -8.13
CA PRO A 139 21.51 6.51 -8.96
C PRO A 139 22.07 6.17 -10.34
N ALA A 140 22.17 4.88 -10.64
CA ALA A 140 22.64 4.39 -11.93
C ALA A 140 21.92 5.12 -13.09
N PRO A 141 22.63 5.52 -14.15
CA PRO A 141 22.00 6.29 -15.23
C PRO A 141 21.04 5.38 -16.02
N ASP A 142 19.76 5.75 -16.00
CA ASP A 142 18.56 5.14 -16.64
C ASP A 142 17.60 4.27 -15.78
N GLN A 143 17.63 4.23 -14.44
CA GLN A 143 16.92 3.14 -13.71
C GLN A 143 16.00 3.53 -12.52
N GLY A 144 15.48 4.77 -12.49
CA GLY A 144 14.64 5.31 -11.41
C GLY A 144 13.17 4.87 -11.38
N ARG A 145 12.82 3.68 -11.89
CA ARG A 145 11.46 3.11 -11.80
C ARG A 145 11.52 1.90 -10.87
N ASP A 146 10.80 1.96 -9.75
CA ASP A 146 10.71 0.82 -8.84
C ASP A 146 9.95 -0.34 -9.53
N PRO A 147 10.58 -1.51 -9.74
CA PRO A 147 9.92 -2.65 -10.38
C PRO A 147 8.69 -3.14 -9.60
N LEU A 148 8.61 -2.89 -8.29
CA LEU A 148 7.41 -3.15 -7.51
C LEU A 148 6.27 -2.22 -7.91
N HIS A 149 6.54 -0.93 -8.05
CA HIS A 149 5.55 0.04 -8.54
C HIS A 149 5.06 -0.31 -9.95
N ASP A 150 5.94 -0.76 -10.84
CA ASP A 150 5.53 -1.21 -12.19
C ASP A 150 4.55 -2.39 -12.15
N ASP A 151 4.77 -3.35 -11.24
CA ASP A 151 3.83 -4.46 -11.02
C ASP A 151 2.48 -3.98 -10.48
N VAL A 152 2.50 -3.02 -9.56
CA VAL A 152 1.29 -2.47 -8.95
C VAL A 152 0.45 -1.67 -9.97
N VAL A 153 1.11 -0.86 -10.80
CA VAL A 153 0.50 -0.20 -11.97
C VAL A 153 -0.08 -1.24 -12.93
N TRP A 154 0.67 -2.29 -13.23
CA TRP A 154 0.22 -3.36 -14.12
C TRP A 154 -1.01 -4.09 -13.57
N LEU A 155 -1.05 -4.38 -12.27
CA LEU A 155 -2.20 -4.96 -11.58
C LEU A 155 -3.42 -4.06 -11.69
N CYS A 156 -3.26 -2.75 -11.50
CA CYS A 156 -4.38 -1.83 -11.67
C CYS A 156 -4.92 -1.86 -13.10
N GLN A 157 -4.03 -1.61 -14.08
CA GLN A 157 -4.42 -1.42 -15.47
C GLN A 157 -4.95 -2.69 -16.14
N ASN A 158 -4.31 -3.84 -15.89
CA ASN A 158 -4.57 -5.07 -16.64
C ASN A 158 -5.41 -6.08 -15.86
N TRP A 159 -5.50 -5.94 -14.53
CA TRP A 159 -6.24 -6.86 -13.69
C TRP A 159 -7.46 -6.22 -13.04
N ALA A 160 -7.28 -5.13 -12.28
CA ALA A 160 -8.36 -4.50 -11.53
C ALA A 160 -9.36 -3.75 -12.44
N LEU A 161 -8.85 -2.92 -13.36
CA LEU A 161 -9.68 -2.08 -14.21
C LEU A 161 -10.70 -2.87 -15.06
N PRO A 162 -10.33 -3.97 -15.74
CA PRO A 162 -11.30 -4.80 -16.47
C PRO A 162 -12.41 -5.39 -15.57
N ARG A 163 -12.15 -5.55 -14.27
CA ARG A 163 -13.08 -6.17 -13.31
C ARG A 163 -14.04 -5.17 -12.68
N VAL A 164 -13.69 -3.89 -12.61
CA VAL A 164 -14.63 -2.84 -12.18
C VAL A 164 -15.53 -2.34 -13.32
N ALA A 165 -15.16 -2.60 -14.57
CA ALA A 165 -15.87 -2.15 -15.75
C ALA A 165 -17.15 -2.95 -16.08
N ALA A 166 -17.41 -4.08 -15.41
CA ALA A 166 -18.60 -4.93 -15.57
C ALA A 166 -19.65 -4.62 -14.46
N PRO A 167 -20.95 -4.96 -14.61
CA PRO A 167 -22.07 -4.16 -14.11
C PRO A 167 -22.09 -4.01 -12.58
N ALA A 168 -21.38 -2.99 -12.10
CA ALA A 168 -21.27 -2.59 -10.71
C ALA A 168 -21.11 -1.06 -10.65
N PRO A 169 -21.40 -0.42 -9.52
CA PRO A 169 -21.19 1.02 -9.40
C PRO A 169 -19.69 1.33 -9.56
N MET A 170 -19.38 2.23 -10.48
CA MET A 170 -18.00 2.58 -10.83
C MET A 170 -17.31 3.28 -9.66
N PRO A 171 -16.10 2.84 -9.26
CA PRO A 171 -15.35 3.54 -8.24
C PRO A 171 -14.76 4.85 -8.79
N SER A 172 -14.61 5.83 -7.91
CA SER A 172 -13.75 7.01 -8.13
C SER A 172 -12.28 6.67 -7.95
N GLN A 173 -11.97 5.62 -7.18
CA GLN A 173 -10.61 5.25 -6.82
C GLN A 173 -10.45 3.72 -6.72
N ILE A 174 -9.31 3.22 -7.22
CA ILE A 174 -8.87 1.84 -7.03
C ILE A 174 -7.68 1.83 -6.09
N ILE A 175 -7.70 0.96 -5.07
CA ILE A 175 -6.55 0.71 -4.19
C ILE A 175 -6.05 -0.71 -4.46
N ILE A 176 -4.77 -0.82 -4.80
CA ILE A 176 -4.07 -2.11 -4.85
C ILE A 176 -3.37 -2.31 -3.51
N SER A 177 -3.72 -3.41 -2.84
CA SER A 177 -3.12 -3.82 -1.57
C SER A 177 -2.32 -5.11 -1.80
N LEU A 178 -1.01 -5.03 -1.63
CA LEU A 178 -0.11 -6.18 -1.63
C LEU A 178 0.31 -6.50 -0.20
N SER A 179 0.28 -7.78 0.16
CA SER A 179 0.76 -8.27 1.46
C SER A 179 1.69 -9.46 1.26
N ASP A 180 2.71 -9.63 2.09
CA ASP A 180 3.56 -10.82 2.05
C ASP A 180 2.83 -12.10 2.50
N LYS A 181 1.86 -11.95 3.40
CA LYS A 181 0.97 -13.01 3.87
C LYS A 181 -0.48 -12.57 3.97
N GLU A 182 -1.38 -13.54 4.03
CA GLU A 182 -2.82 -13.27 4.15
C GLU A 182 -3.13 -12.78 5.57
N VAL A 183 -3.70 -11.57 5.66
CA VAL A 183 -4.16 -10.98 6.93
C VAL A 183 -5.69 -10.90 6.92
N PRO A 184 -6.41 -11.47 7.91
CA PRO A 184 -7.85 -11.30 8.00
C PRO A 184 -8.26 -9.82 8.08
N PHE A 185 -9.40 -9.46 7.50
CA PHE A 185 -9.88 -8.08 7.57
C PHE A 185 -10.14 -7.64 9.01
N GLY A 186 -9.64 -6.46 9.39
CA GLY A 186 -9.77 -5.92 10.74
C GLY A 186 -8.81 -6.53 11.76
N ALA A 187 -8.02 -7.54 11.38
CA ALA A 187 -6.97 -8.08 12.23
C ALA A 187 -5.69 -7.22 12.11
N TYR A 188 -5.01 -7.03 13.23
CA TYR A 188 -3.68 -6.45 13.29
C TYR A 188 -2.63 -7.57 13.34
N ASP A 189 -1.65 -7.52 12.43
CA ASP A 189 -0.51 -8.42 12.41
C ASP A 189 0.77 -7.59 12.18
N PRO A 190 1.61 -7.38 13.21
CA PRO A 190 2.81 -6.54 13.11
C PRO A 190 3.91 -7.16 12.24
N HIS A 191 3.79 -8.44 11.90
CA HIS A 191 4.74 -9.15 11.06
C HIS A 191 4.24 -9.32 9.62
N ALA A 192 3.14 -8.66 9.24
CA ALA A 192 2.66 -8.61 7.87
C ALA A 192 3.21 -7.37 7.18
N LEU A 193 4.09 -7.57 6.21
CA LEU A 193 4.50 -6.50 5.33
C LEU A 193 3.35 -6.21 4.35
N GLN A 194 2.86 -4.98 4.35
CA GLN A 194 1.78 -4.55 3.46
C GLN A 194 2.11 -3.21 2.82
N ILE A 195 1.88 -3.09 1.52
CA ILE A 195 1.91 -1.82 0.81
C ILE A 195 0.55 -1.53 0.19
N PHE A 196 0.25 -0.24 0.04
CA PHE A 196 -0.99 0.26 -0.53
C PHE A 196 -0.66 1.34 -1.56
N GLU A 197 -1.14 1.18 -2.78
CA GLU A 197 -1.11 2.24 -3.77
C GLU A 197 -2.53 2.56 -4.24
N ALA A 198 -2.79 3.85 -4.38
CA ALA A 198 -4.08 4.38 -4.80
C ALA A 198 -3.99 4.91 -6.24
N PHE A 199 -5.06 4.67 -7.00
CA PHE A 199 -5.19 5.09 -8.40
C PHE A 199 -6.52 5.78 -8.61
N GLY A 200 -6.48 6.97 -9.22
CA GLY A 200 -7.63 7.58 -9.86
C GLY A 200 -7.98 6.87 -11.17
N LEU A 201 -9.20 7.06 -11.64
CA LEU A 201 -9.62 6.62 -12.98
C LEU A 201 -9.71 7.80 -13.93
N SER A 202 -9.15 7.63 -15.13
CA SER A 202 -9.27 8.61 -16.20
C SER A 202 -10.74 8.90 -16.54
N ALA A 203 -11.01 10.07 -17.12
CA ALA A 203 -12.38 10.48 -17.45
C ALA A 203 -13.10 9.49 -18.40
N ASP A 204 -12.37 8.88 -19.32
CA ASP A 204 -12.84 7.85 -20.25
C ASP A 204 -12.80 6.42 -19.66
N ARG A 205 -12.33 6.27 -18.41
CA ARG A 205 -12.29 5.02 -17.64
C ARG A 205 -11.42 3.95 -18.28
N SER A 206 -10.43 4.35 -19.05
CA SER A 206 -9.52 3.44 -19.76
C SER A 206 -8.16 3.31 -19.08
N LYS A 207 -7.84 4.16 -18.09
CA LYS A 207 -6.53 4.18 -17.44
C LYS A 207 -6.61 4.32 -15.94
N CYS A 208 -5.73 3.60 -15.25
CA CYS A 208 -5.36 3.89 -13.87
C CYS A 208 -4.33 5.02 -13.84
N GLU A 209 -4.63 6.10 -13.15
CA GLU A 209 -3.74 7.24 -12.95
C GLU A 209 -3.21 7.20 -11.51
N TRP A 210 -1.90 7.04 -11.36
CA TRP A 210 -1.27 7.07 -10.05
C TRP A 210 -1.14 8.52 -9.57
N GLU A 211 -1.55 8.79 -8.34
CA GLU A 211 -1.40 10.11 -7.73
C GLU A 211 -0.39 10.04 -6.58
N PRO A 212 0.66 10.88 -6.57
CA PRO A 212 1.50 11.05 -5.39
C PRO A 212 0.69 11.76 -4.29
N TRP A 213 0.71 11.24 -3.08
CA TRP A 213 0.08 11.82 -1.89
C TRP A 213 1.07 12.55 -0.99
#